data_AF-A0AAV6A361-F1
#
_entry.id   AF-A0AAV6A361-F1
#
_cell.length_a   1.000
_cell.length_b   1.000
_cell.length_c   1.000
_cell.angle_alpha   90.00
_cell.angle_beta   90.00
_cell.angle_gamma   90.00
#
_symmetry.space_group_name_H-M   'P 1'
#
loop_
_entity.id
_entity.type
_entity.pdbx_description
1 polymer ?
#
loop_
_entity_poly.entity_id
_entity_poly.type
_entity_poly.pdbx_seq_one_letter_code
_entity_poly.pdbx_strand_id
1 'polypeptide(L)'
;MRSAKDGNRAKLDPLLRDVASHGVFVSAHPDLILKMGTKEVLYQTRTMSWGTDTRLYTTLEQFRRELPQCLAEGKPRVLKQYRGNGGIGVWKVEAVDPGVPRKRVRVRHALRGGEDYEESLDEFVTRCAQYFQGDGRIIDQLYQARLTDGIVRCYQVRDRVAEARGCPRSPR
;
A
#
# COMPACT_ATOMS: atom_id res chain seq x y z
N MET A 1 12.35 23.92 -13.52
CA MET A 1 10.88 23.91 -13.44
C MET A 1 10.48 23.22 -12.13
N ARG A 2 10.10 23.98 -11.11
CA ARG A 2 9.89 23.48 -9.73
C ARG A 2 8.50 22.87 -9.62
N SER A 3 8.41 21.56 -9.36
CA SER A 3 7.16 20.90 -9.01
C SER A 3 6.93 21.04 -7.51
N ALA A 4 5.96 21.86 -7.11
CA ALA A 4 5.49 21.93 -5.74
C ALA A 4 4.53 20.75 -5.50
N LYS A 5 4.96 19.70 -4.77
CA LYS A 5 4.08 18.74 -4.05
C LYS A 5 4.84 17.68 -3.25
N ASP A 6 5.71 18.12 -2.34
CA ASP A 6 6.01 17.31 -1.16
C ASP A 6 5.87 18.20 0.08
N GLY A 7 4.91 17.84 0.93
CA GLY A 7 4.55 18.56 2.14
C GLY A 7 5.63 18.41 3.20
N ASN A 8 6.70 19.19 3.10
CA ASN A 8 7.72 19.27 4.14
C ASN A 8 7.09 19.79 5.45
N ARG A 9 6.82 18.86 6.36
CA ARG A 9 6.18 19.11 7.66
C ARG A 9 7.17 19.28 8.81
N ALA A 10 8.47 19.36 8.52
CA ALA A 10 9.51 19.45 9.54
C ALA A 10 9.35 20.64 10.51
N LYS A 11 8.72 21.74 10.05
CA LYS A 11 8.41 22.91 10.90
C LYS A 11 7.00 22.86 11.50
N LEU A 12 6.03 22.40 10.74
CA LEU A 12 4.62 22.39 11.16
C LEU A 12 4.36 21.33 12.24
N ASP A 13 4.90 20.13 12.09
CA ASP A 13 4.62 19.03 13.01
C ASP A 13 5.13 19.33 14.44
N PRO A 14 6.35 19.88 14.67
CA PRO A 14 6.76 20.30 16.02
C PRO A 14 5.84 21.35 16.63
N LEU A 15 5.43 22.38 15.86
CA LEU A 15 4.54 23.42 16.34
C LEU A 15 3.17 22.86 16.75
N LEU A 16 2.60 21.95 15.94
CA LEU A 16 1.33 21.32 16.27
C LEU A 16 1.43 20.39 17.49
N ARG A 17 2.57 19.73 17.71
CA ARG A 17 2.82 18.95 18.94
C ARG A 17 2.92 19.85 20.16
N ASP A 18 3.59 20.99 20.04
CA ASP A 18 3.70 21.97 21.12
C ASP A 18 2.32 22.54 21.49
N VAL A 19 1.51 22.92 20.49
CA VAL A 19 0.12 23.35 20.73
C VAL A 19 -0.69 22.25 21.46
N ALA A 20 -0.54 20.99 21.03
CA ALA A 20 -1.23 19.87 21.67
C ALA A 20 -0.74 19.60 23.11
N SER A 21 0.54 19.83 23.41
CA SER A 21 1.11 19.63 24.76
C SER A 21 0.52 20.60 25.79
N HIS A 22 0.01 21.75 25.35
CA HIS A 22 -0.71 22.73 26.16
C HIS A 22 -2.21 22.42 26.32
N GLY A 23 -2.65 21.20 25.97
CA GLY A 23 -4.04 20.74 26.14
C GLY A 23 -5.01 21.21 25.05
N VAL A 24 -4.52 21.89 24.00
CA VAL A 24 -5.36 22.31 22.87
C VAL A 24 -5.64 21.11 21.96
N PHE A 25 -6.91 20.91 21.61
CA PHE A 25 -7.29 19.85 20.68
C PHE A 25 -6.83 20.15 19.25
N VAL A 26 -5.88 19.35 18.76
CA VAL A 26 -5.42 19.38 17.36
C VAL A 26 -6.07 18.22 16.61
N SER A 27 -7.11 18.51 15.82
CA SER A 27 -7.89 17.51 15.08
C SER A 27 -7.06 16.65 14.12
N ALA A 28 -6.03 17.24 13.52
CA ALA A 28 -5.09 16.60 12.62
C ALA A 28 -3.72 16.41 13.32
N HIS A 29 -3.72 15.74 14.47
CA HIS A 29 -2.50 15.56 15.28
C HIS A 29 -1.37 14.91 14.45
N PRO A 30 -0.14 15.46 14.45
CA PRO A 30 0.96 14.96 13.62
C PRO A 30 1.22 13.45 13.77
N ASP A 31 1.16 12.93 15.00
CA ASP A 31 1.43 11.51 15.24
C ASP A 31 0.35 10.59 14.69
N LEU A 32 -0.91 11.04 14.65
CA LEU A 32 -2.00 10.30 13.99
C LEU A 32 -1.83 10.34 12.48
N ILE A 33 -1.47 11.50 11.92
CA ILE A 33 -1.19 11.63 10.48
C ILE A 33 -0.04 10.72 10.07
N LEU A 34 1.01 10.61 10.87
CA LEU A 34 2.14 9.72 10.58
C LEU A 34 1.73 8.25 10.63
N LYS A 35 0.93 7.85 11.61
CA LYS A 35 0.40 6.47 11.71
C LYS A 35 -0.54 6.12 10.55
N MET A 36 -1.47 7.02 10.23
CA MET A 36 -2.51 6.79 9.20
C MET A 36 -2.04 7.10 7.78
N GLY A 37 -0.98 7.90 7.62
CA GLY A 37 -0.47 8.39 6.34
C GLY A 37 0.41 7.40 5.59
N THR A 38 0.59 6.19 6.11
CA THR A 38 1.40 5.13 5.48
C THR A 38 0.53 3.94 5.15
N LYS A 39 1.00 3.08 4.23
CA LYS A 39 0.29 1.86 3.88
C LYS A 39 0.36 0.80 4.98
N GLU A 40 1.25 0.94 5.96
CA GLU A 40 1.34 0.00 7.08
C GLU A 40 0.06 -0.03 7.92
N VAL A 41 -0.75 1.04 7.90
CA VAL A 41 -2.09 1.03 8.53
C VAL A 41 -2.92 -0.20 8.09
N LEU A 42 -2.78 -0.65 6.84
CA LEU A 42 -3.47 -1.83 6.31
C LEU A 42 -3.06 -3.12 7.02
N TYR A 43 -1.79 -3.22 7.41
CA TYR A 43 -1.28 -4.33 8.22
C TYR A 43 -1.72 -4.20 9.67
N GLN A 44 -1.65 -3.00 10.25
CA GLN A 44 -2.02 -2.75 11.64
C GLN A 44 -3.52 -3.03 11.90
N THR A 45 -4.38 -2.77 10.91
CA THR A 45 -5.84 -2.99 11.02
C THR A 45 -6.31 -4.31 10.41
N ARG A 46 -5.40 -5.23 10.04
CA ARG A 46 -5.74 -6.46 9.29
C ARG A 46 -6.70 -7.41 10.02
N THR A 47 -6.77 -7.32 11.35
CA THR A 47 -7.63 -8.14 12.21
C THR A 47 -9.03 -7.56 12.40
N MET A 48 -9.30 -6.35 11.88
CA MET A 48 -10.64 -5.76 11.92
C MET A 48 -11.59 -6.51 10.97
N SER A 49 -12.91 -6.33 11.16
CA SER A 49 -13.95 -7.01 10.37
C SER A 49 -13.91 -6.74 8.87
N TRP A 50 -13.25 -5.66 8.45
CA TRP A 50 -13.03 -5.27 7.06
C TRP A 50 -11.60 -5.50 6.58
N GLY A 51 -10.75 -6.10 7.43
CA GLY A 51 -9.38 -6.46 7.08
C GLY A 51 -9.33 -7.56 6.02
N THR A 52 -8.18 -7.70 5.39
CA THR A 52 -7.89 -8.78 4.44
C THR A 52 -6.59 -9.45 4.84
N ASP A 53 -6.32 -10.66 4.32
CA ASP A 53 -4.99 -11.28 4.44
C ASP A 53 -3.92 -10.28 3.96
N THR A 54 -3.14 -9.81 4.93
CA THR A 54 -2.19 -8.70 4.79
C THR A 54 -0.90 -9.07 5.52
N ARG A 55 0.21 -9.01 4.80
CA ARG A 55 1.56 -9.28 5.29
C ARG A 55 2.41 -8.01 5.20
N LEU A 56 3.44 -7.94 6.03
CA LEU A 56 4.39 -6.84 6.08
C LEU A 56 5.80 -7.41 5.92
N TYR A 57 6.51 -6.94 4.90
CA TYR A 57 7.92 -7.23 4.70
C TYR A 57 8.73 -6.00 5.08
N THR A 58 9.52 -6.10 6.14
CA THR A 58 10.36 -4.99 6.62
C THR A 58 11.75 -4.99 6.01
N THR A 59 12.18 -6.12 5.43
CA THR A 59 13.48 -6.23 4.75
C THR A 59 13.34 -6.91 3.39
N LEU A 60 14.28 -6.61 2.49
CA LEU A 60 14.37 -7.26 1.18
C LEU A 60 14.60 -8.77 1.30
N GLU A 61 15.37 -9.20 2.29
CA GLU A 61 15.63 -10.63 2.54
C GLU A 61 14.34 -11.36 2.95
N GLN A 62 13.58 -10.78 3.88
CA GLN A 62 12.28 -11.32 4.28
C GLN A 62 11.35 -11.43 3.07
N PHE A 63 11.29 -10.38 2.25
CA PHE A 63 10.48 -10.35 1.04
C PHE A 63 10.87 -11.44 0.03
N ARG A 64 12.18 -11.61 -0.22
CA ARG A 64 12.73 -12.66 -1.09
C ARG A 64 12.34 -14.06 -0.63
N ARG A 65 12.35 -14.29 0.68
CA ARG A 65 12.03 -15.60 1.28
C ARG A 65 10.53 -15.91 1.26
N GLU A 66 9.70 -14.93 1.58
CA GLU A 66 8.29 -15.16 1.91
C GLU A 66 7.33 -14.91 0.74
N LEU A 67 7.61 -13.97 -0.17
CA LEU A 67 6.77 -13.74 -1.35
C LEU A 67 6.57 -15.00 -2.22
N PRO A 68 7.61 -15.81 -2.54
CA PRO A 68 7.43 -17.02 -3.35
C PRO A 68 6.50 -18.05 -2.72
N GLN A 69 6.41 -18.08 -1.38
CA GLN A 69 5.52 -18.97 -0.64
C GLN A 69 4.07 -18.47 -0.73
N CYS A 70 3.87 -17.16 -0.54
CA CYS A 70 2.55 -16.53 -0.70
C CYS A 70 1.99 -16.73 -2.12
N LEU A 71 2.83 -16.56 -3.14
CA LEU A 71 2.43 -16.77 -4.54
C LEU A 71 2.16 -18.24 -4.87
N ALA A 72 2.74 -19.19 -4.13
CA ALA A 72 2.47 -20.62 -4.32
C ALA A 72 1.04 -21.01 -3.92
N GLU A 73 0.34 -20.18 -3.13
CA GLU A 73 -1.08 -20.36 -2.82
C GLU A 73 -2.00 -20.14 -4.06
N GLY A 74 -1.44 -19.68 -5.19
CA GLY A 74 -2.16 -19.51 -6.46
C GLY A 74 -3.10 -18.30 -6.49
N LYS A 75 -3.13 -17.48 -5.44
CA LYS A 75 -3.98 -16.29 -5.35
C LYS A 75 -3.16 -15.03 -5.69
N PRO A 76 -3.67 -14.13 -6.55
CA PRO A 76 -2.96 -12.89 -6.87
C PRO A 76 -2.79 -12.01 -5.63
N ARG A 77 -1.67 -11.30 -5.56
CA ARG A 77 -1.30 -10.39 -4.48
C ARG A 77 -1.25 -8.95 -4.99
N VAL A 78 -1.48 -8.00 -4.09
CA VAL A 78 -1.29 -6.56 -4.30
C VAL A 78 -0.20 -6.09 -3.37
N LEU A 79 0.96 -5.79 -3.94
CA LEU A 79 2.10 -5.25 -3.21
C LEU A 79 2.04 -3.73 -3.24
N LYS A 80 2.34 -3.08 -2.11
CA LYS A 80 2.28 -1.63 -1.93
C LYS A 80 3.53 -1.18 -1.19
N GLN A 81 4.28 -0.25 -1.77
CA GLN A 81 5.34 0.44 -1.04
C GLN A 81 4.79 1.20 0.18
N TYR A 82 5.65 1.42 1.17
CA TYR A 82 5.31 2.03 2.45
C TYR A 82 4.59 3.38 2.35
N ARG A 83 5.14 4.29 1.53
CA ARG A 83 4.64 5.64 1.30
C ARG A 83 4.45 5.85 -0.19
N GLY A 84 3.39 6.55 -0.57
CA GLY A 84 3.11 6.86 -1.97
C GLY A 84 1.61 6.94 -2.26
N ASN A 85 1.28 7.71 -3.28
CA ASN A 85 -0.07 7.96 -3.75
C ASN A 85 -0.18 7.70 -5.26
N GLY A 86 -1.38 7.82 -5.82
CA GLY A 86 -1.59 7.75 -7.27
C GLY A 86 -1.26 6.40 -7.93
N GLY A 87 -1.16 5.32 -7.15
CA GLY A 87 -0.81 3.99 -7.66
C GLY A 87 0.70 3.74 -7.82
N ILE A 88 1.55 4.73 -7.55
CA ILE A 88 3.02 4.59 -7.58
C ILE A 88 3.46 3.54 -6.54
N GLY A 89 4.31 2.59 -6.97
CA GLY A 89 4.76 1.46 -6.16
C GLY A 89 3.65 0.54 -5.67
N VAL A 90 2.53 0.47 -6.41
CA VAL A 90 1.46 -0.51 -6.20
C VAL A 90 1.44 -1.48 -7.37
N TRP A 91 1.57 -2.78 -7.08
CA TRP A 91 1.71 -3.84 -8.06
C TRP A 91 0.69 -4.94 -7.82
N LYS A 92 -0.03 -5.38 -8.86
CA LYS A 92 -0.67 -6.70 -8.86
C LYS A 92 0.39 -7.72 -9.28
N VAL A 93 0.50 -8.83 -8.58
CA VAL A 93 1.46 -9.90 -8.86
C VAL A 93 0.75 -11.25 -8.77
N GLU A 94 0.96 -12.11 -9.75
CA GLU A 94 0.30 -13.41 -9.87
C GLU A 94 1.31 -14.43 -10.39
N ALA A 95 1.36 -15.63 -9.80
CA ALA A 95 2.18 -16.70 -10.33
C ALA A 95 1.62 -17.17 -11.68
N VAL A 96 2.47 -17.33 -12.68
CA VAL A 96 2.04 -17.90 -13.98
C VAL A 96 1.88 -19.42 -13.85
N ASP A 97 2.89 -20.09 -13.28
CA ASP A 97 2.92 -21.55 -13.09
C ASP A 97 3.24 -21.89 -11.62
N PRO A 98 2.23 -22.11 -10.77
CA PRO A 98 2.43 -22.51 -9.39
C PRO A 98 3.05 -23.93 -9.34
N GLY A 99 4.37 -24.02 -9.14
CA GLY A 99 5.07 -25.32 -8.97
C GLY A 99 6.42 -25.45 -9.67
N VAL A 100 6.78 -24.53 -10.57
CA VAL A 100 8.05 -24.58 -11.31
C VAL A 100 9.15 -23.77 -10.59
N PRO A 101 10.43 -24.25 -10.52
CA PRO A 101 11.51 -23.60 -9.77
C PRO A 101 11.89 -22.19 -10.24
N ARG A 102 11.70 -21.86 -11.53
CA ARG A 102 11.86 -20.50 -12.06
C ARG A 102 10.48 -19.86 -12.17
N LYS A 103 9.95 -19.40 -11.02
CA LYS A 103 8.59 -18.86 -10.92
C LYS A 103 8.52 -17.56 -11.73
N ARG A 104 7.90 -17.62 -12.91
CA ARG A 104 7.49 -16.42 -13.64
C ARG A 104 6.27 -15.83 -12.96
N VAL A 105 6.20 -14.51 -12.95
CA VAL A 105 5.08 -13.77 -12.41
C VAL A 105 4.49 -12.88 -13.48
N ARG A 106 3.15 -12.85 -13.54
CA ARG A 106 2.42 -11.81 -14.25
C ARG A 106 2.25 -10.64 -13.31
N VAL A 107 2.73 -9.47 -13.73
CA VAL A 107 2.70 -8.26 -12.92
C VAL A 107 1.99 -7.12 -13.65
N ARG A 108 1.40 -6.21 -12.88
CA ARG A 108 0.84 -4.95 -13.38
C ARG A 108 1.11 -3.83 -12.41
N HIS A 109 1.67 -2.73 -12.92
CA HIS A 109 1.75 -1.49 -12.16
C HIS A 109 0.37 -0.81 -12.11
N ALA A 110 -0.08 -0.38 -10.94
CA ALA A 110 -1.34 0.35 -10.79
C ALA A 110 -1.32 1.82 -11.30
N LEU A 111 -0.31 2.21 -12.10
CA LEU A 111 -0.31 3.49 -12.79
C LEU A 111 -1.37 3.49 -13.91
N ARG A 112 -1.82 4.68 -14.30
CA ARG A 112 -2.76 4.83 -15.41
C ARG A 112 -2.12 4.26 -16.68
N GLY A 113 -2.84 3.36 -17.37
CA GLY A 113 -2.34 2.67 -18.55
C GLY A 113 -1.35 1.52 -18.25
N GLY A 114 -1.22 1.10 -17.00
CA GLY A 114 -0.39 -0.06 -16.66
C GLY A 114 -0.92 -1.36 -17.27
N GLU A 115 -0.10 -1.99 -18.10
CA GLU A 115 -0.41 -3.26 -18.76
C GLU A 115 0.08 -4.46 -17.95
N ASP A 116 -0.48 -5.63 -18.25
CA ASP A 116 0.07 -6.88 -17.72
C ASP A 116 1.30 -7.26 -18.55
N TYR A 117 2.36 -7.65 -17.88
CA TYR A 117 3.49 -8.31 -18.52
C TYR A 117 4.06 -9.36 -17.58
N GLU A 118 4.89 -10.24 -18.11
CA GLU A 118 5.45 -11.35 -17.35
C GLU A 118 6.97 -11.23 -17.26
N GLU A 119 7.50 -11.40 -16.06
CA GLU A 119 8.94 -11.38 -15.78
C GLU A 119 9.30 -12.52 -14.82
N SER A 120 10.59 -12.74 -14.57
CA SER A 120 10.98 -13.67 -13.49
C SER A 120 10.67 -13.06 -12.13
N LEU A 121 10.38 -13.90 -11.14
CA LEU A 121 10.19 -13.44 -9.76
C LEU A 121 11.43 -12.72 -9.23
N ASP A 122 12.63 -13.16 -9.61
CA ASP A 122 13.89 -12.55 -9.16
C ASP A 122 14.09 -11.14 -9.72
N GLU A 123 13.76 -10.91 -11.00
CA GLU A 123 13.77 -9.56 -11.61
C GLU A 123 12.76 -8.65 -10.90
N PHE A 124 11.54 -9.15 -10.68
CA PHE A 124 10.50 -8.42 -9.98
C PHE A 124 10.94 -8.02 -8.56
N VAL A 125 11.51 -8.95 -7.81
CA VAL A 125 11.97 -8.72 -6.44
C VAL A 125 13.17 -7.76 -6.42
N THR A 126 14.09 -7.89 -7.37
CA THR A 126 15.24 -6.97 -7.52
C THR A 126 14.77 -5.55 -7.79
N ARG A 127 13.77 -5.37 -8.65
CA ARG A 127 13.15 -4.08 -8.93
C ARG A 127 12.47 -3.47 -7.70
N CYS A 128 11.87 -4.31 -6.85
CA CYS A 128 11.24 -3.89 -5.60
C CYS A 128 12.24 -3.52 -4.49
N ALA A 129 13.55 -3.77 -4.66
CA ALA A 129 14.58 -3.43 -3.66
C ALA A 129 14.57 -1.94 -3.28
N GLN A 130 14.23 -1.06 -4.23
CA GLN A 130 14.10 0.38 -3.99
C GLN A 130 13.06 0.73 -2.89
N TYR A 131 12.04 -0.11 -2.69
CA TYR A 131 10.99 0.12 -1.69
C TYR A 131 11.43 -0.18 -0.26
N PHE A 132 12.63 -0.73 -0.07
CA PHE A 132 13.25 -1.01 1.23
C PHE A 132 14.34 0.00 1.62
N GLN A 133 14.53 1.08 0.85
CA GLN A 133 15.48 2.14 1.22
C GLN A 133 14.95 2.97 2.41
N GLY A 134 15.85 3.37 3.31
CA GLY A 134 15.49 4.11 4.52
C GLY A 134 14.51 3.33 5.40
N ASP A 135 13.40 3.97 5.78
CA ASP A 135 12.30 3.33 6.53
C ASP A 135 11.35 2.50 5.63
N GLY A 136 11.78 2.18 4.41
CA GLY A 136 11.01 1.47 3.40
C GLY A 136 10.60 0.06 3.82
N ARG A 137 9.42 -0.35 3.37
CA ARG A 137 8.83 -1.68 3.59
C ARG A 137 7.75 -1.94 2.54
N ILE A 138 7.38 -3.20 2.35
CA ILE A 138 6.31 -3.60 1.43
C ILE A 138 5.15 -4.19 2.21
N ILE A 139 3.95 -3.70 1.89
CA ILE A 139 2.68 -4.26 2.36
C ILE A 139 2.15 -5.16 1.26
N ASP A 140 1.79 -6.38 1.61
CA ASP A 140 1.30 -7.40 0.70
C ASP A 140 -0.12 -7.78 1.10
N GLN A 141 -1.10 -7.58 0.20
CA GLN A 141 -2.49 -7.94 0.44
C GLN A 141 -3.01 -8.92 -0.60
N LEU A 142 -3.90 -9.81 -0.20
CA LEU A 142 -4.67 -10.62 -1.13
C LEU A 142 -5.46 -9.73 -2.11
N TYR A 143 -5.38 -10.04 -3.41
CA TYR A 143 -6.17 -9.33 -4.43
C TYR A 143 -7.67 -9.58 -4.22
N GLN A 144 -8.44 -8.50 -4.17
CA GLN A 144 -9.90 -8.57 -4.07
C GLN A 144 -10.50 -8.58 -5.48
N ALA A 145 -11.06 -9.72 -5.90
CA ALA A 145 -11.67 -9.87 -7.24
C ALA A 145 -12.76 -8.81 -7.49
N ARG A 146 -13.54 -8.49 -6.45
CA ARG A 146 -14.58 -7.46 -6.46
C ARG A 146 -14.08 -6.02 -6.63
N LEU A 147 -12.77 -5.79 -6.73
CA LEU A 147 -12.25 -4.47 -7.09
C LEU A 147 -12.79 -3.99 -8.46
N THR A 148 -13.23 -4.90 -9.32
CA THR A 148 -13.94 -4.57 -10.57
C THR A 148 -15.27 -3.87 -10.35
N ASP A 149 -15.92 -4.10 -9.22
CA ASP A 149 -17.22 -3.49 -8.84
C ASP A 149 -17.04 -2.00 -8.48
N GLY A 150 -15.81 -1.55 -8.32
CA GLY A 150 -15.46 -0.22 -7.83
C GLY A 150 -15.08 -0.23 -6.36
N ILE A 151 -15.05 0.97 -5.75
CA ILE A 151 -14.76 1.15 -4.33
C ILE A 151 -15.77 2.10 -3.71
N VAL A 152 -16.11 1.89 -2.44
CA VAL A 152 -16.84 2.88 -1.64
C VAL A 152 -15.82 3.68 -0.84
N ARG A 153 -15.86 5.01 -0.97
CA ARG A 153 -15.06 5.92 -0.14
C ARG A 153 -15.94 6.44 0.98
N CYS A 154 -15.59 6.11 2.21
CA CYS A 154 -16.26 6.60 3.41
C CYS A 154 -15.46 7.77 3.99
N TYR A 155 -16.14 8.89 4.22
CA TYR A 155 -15.62 10.06 4.91
C TYR A 155 -16.16 10.07 6.32
N GLN A 156 -15.27 10.05 7.30
CA GLN A 156 -15.62 9.97 8.71
C GLN A 156 -15.38 11.30 9.40
N VAL A 157 -16.32 11.69 10.26
CA VAL A 157 -16.14 12.78 11.23
C VAL A 157 -16.31 12.17 12.60
N ARG A 158 -15.20 12.09 13.35
CA ARG A 158 -15.14 11.41 14.66
C ARG A 158 -15.61 9.95 14.54
N ASP A 159 -16.70 9.60 15.22
CA ASP A 159 -17.30 8.26 15.31
C ASP A 159 -18.37 8.00 14.24
N ARG A 160 -18.66 8.97 13.34
CA ARG A 160 -19.75 8.86 12.37
C ARG A 160 -19.27 8.95 10.93
N VAL A 161 -19.90 8.16 10.04
CA VAL A 161 -19.74 8.32 8.59
C VAL A 161 -20.55 9.54 8.16
N ALA A 162 -19.87 10.58 7.70
CA ALA A 162 -20.49 11.80 7.19
C ALA A 162 -20.95 11.64 5.73
N GLU A 163 -20.18 10.91 4.92
CA GLU A 163 -20.52 10.62 3.53
C GLU A 163 -19.96 9.25 3.13
N ALA A 164 -20.69 8.50 2.32
CA ALA A 164 -20.20 7.31 1.63
C ALA A 164 -20.47 7.45 0.14
N ARG A 165 -19.40 7.41 -0.67
CA ARG A 165 -19.48 7.64 -2.11
C ARG A 165 -19.00 6.43 -2.90
N GLY A 166 -19.87 5.89 -3.74
CA GLY A 166 -19.51 4.90 -4.74
C GLY A 166 -18.59 5.50 -5.80
N CYS A 167 -17.47 4.83 -6.04
CA CYS A 167 -16.47 5.22 -7.02
C CYS A 167 -16.32 4.05 -8.00
N PRO A 168 -17.07 4.06 -9.13
CA PRO A 168 -16.95 3.03 -10.13
C PRO A 168 -15.52 3.03 -10.67
N ARG A 169 -15.04 1.84 -11.03
CA ARG A 169 -13.75 1.73 -11.69
C ARG A 169 -13.85 2.44 -13.05
N SER A 170 -12.91 3.34 -13.35
CA SER A 170 -12.87 3.96 -14.69
C SER A 170 -12.83 2.85 -15.75
N PRO A 171 -13.58 3.00 -16.86
CA PRO A 171 -13.46 2.07 -17.97
C PRO A 171 -11.99 2.00 -18.40
N ARG A 172 -11.55 0.78 -18.69
CA ARG A 172 -10.19 0.50 -19.13
C ARG A 172 -9.88 1.25 -20.42
#